data_AF-A0A7W1KKM9-F1
#
_entry.id   AF-A0A7W1KKM9-F1
#
_cell.length_a   1.000
_cell.length_b   1.000
_cell.length_c   1.000
_cell.angle_alpha   90.00
_cell.angle_beta   90.00
_cell.angle_gamma   90.00
#
_symmetry.space_group_name_H-M   'P 1'
#
loop_
_entity.id
_entity.type
_entity.pdbx_description
1 polymer ?
#
loop_
_entity_poly.entity_id
_entity_poly.type
_entity_poly.pdbx_seq_one_letter_code
_entity_poly.pdbx_strand_id
1 'polypeptide(L)'
;MKVAGVRGVILAGGGATRFAGKPKGLELVGGERILDRLVRMMTQALGEPPLLVANAPDAATWRPDLRTVGDSRPGFGALGGIYTAVVEA
;
A
#
# COMPACT_ATOMS: atom_id res chain seq x y z
N MET A 1 -16.02 -7.28 -12.59
CA MET A 1 -16.45 -5.90 -12.89
C MET A 1 -15.19 -5.03 -12.89
N LYS A 2 -14.89 -4.34 -13.99
CA LYS A 2 -13.75 -3.41 -14.07
C LYS A 2 -14.28 -1.98 -13.88
N VAL A 3 -13.66 -1.21 -12.98
CA VAL A 3 -13.96 0.21 -12.80
C VAL A 3 -12.97 1.02 -13.64
N ALA A 4 -13.45 1.89 -14.53
CA ALA A 4 -12.61 2.76 -15.35
C ALA A 4 -12.48 4.16 -14.71
N GLY A 5 -11.32 4.79 -14.87
CA GLY A 5 -11.07 6.16 -14.40
C GLY A 5 -10.80 6.30 -12.89
N VAL A 6 -10.48 5.20 -12.20
CA VAL A 6 -10.11 5.19 -10.77
C VAL A 6 -8.74 4.55 -10.59
N ARG A 7 -7.82 5.26 -9.91
CA ARG A 7 -6.51 4.74 -9.55
C ARG A 7 -6.56 4.02 -8.21
N GLY A 8 -5.97 2.83 -8.14
CA GLY A 8 -5.82 2.07 -6.90
C GLY A 8 -4.59 2.50 -6.12
N VAL A 9 -4.74 2.72 -4.80
CA VAL A 9 -3.62 2.96 -3.90
C VAL A 9 -3.75 2.11 -2.63
N ILE A 10 -2.65 1.50 -2.19
CA ILE A 10 -2.54 0.77 -0.92
C ILE A 10 -1.72 1.62 0.05
N LEU A 11 -2.33 1.99 1.17
CA LEU A 11 -1.64 2.64 2.28
C LEU A 11 -1.05 1.57 3.20
N ALA A 12 0.25 1.30 3.07
CA ALA A 12 1.00 0.29 3.82
C ALA A 12 2.01 0.90 4.82
N GLY A 13 1.95 2.21 5.04
CA GLY A 13 2.74 2.92 6.04
C GLY A 13 2.12 2.94 7.45
N GLY A 14 2.80 3.65 8.36
CA GLY A 14 2.39 3.84 9.76
C GLY A 14 3.37 3.20 10.74
N GLY A 15 3.27 3.59 12.02
CA GLY A 15 4.25 3.18 13.04
C GLY A 15 4.16 1.74 13.54
N ALA A 16 3.19 0.94 13.04
CA ALA A 16 3.04 -0.48 13.38
C ALA A 16 3.09 -0.80 14.90
N THR A 17 2.65 0.13 15.75
CA THR A 17 2.81 0.02 17.22
C THR A 17 2.08 -1.17 17.83
N ARG A 18 1.00 -1.63 17.17
CA ARG A 18 0.22 -2.83 17.55
C ARG A 18 0.77 -4.13 16.95
N PHE A 19 1.78 -4.03 16.09
CA PHE A 19 2.42 -5.15 15.38
C PHE A 19 3.91 -5.25 15.75
N ALA A 20 4.31 -4.74 16.92
CA ALA A 20 5.70 -4.74 17.38
C ALA A 20 6.68 -4.11 16.36
N GLY A 21 6.23 -3.08 15.64
CA GLY A 21 7.03 -2.41 14.61
C GLY A 21 7.07 -3.14 13.26
N LYS A 22 6.46 -4.32 13.14
CA LYS A 22 6.41 -5.07 11.88
C LYS A 22 5.33 -4.52 10.94
N PRO A 23 5.60 -4.38 9.63
CA PRO A 23 4.60 -3.93 8.69
C PRO A 23 3.41 -4.91 8.63
N LYS A 24 2.22 -4.48 9.06
CA LYS A 24 0.99 -5.29 9.06
C LYS A 24 0.74 -5.97 7.71
N GLY A 25 1.02 -5.28 6.60
CA GLY A 25 0.81 -5.80 5.25
C GLY A 25 1.54 -7.11 4.96
N LEU A 26 2.62 -7.40 5.69
CA LEU A 26 3.42 -8.62 5.52
C LEU A 26 2.94 -9.81 6.35
N GLU A 27 2.03 -9.58 7.30
CA GLU A 27 1.45 -10.65 8.11
C GLU A 27 0.53 -11.55 7.26
N LEU A 28 0.47 -12.83 7.63
CA LEU A 28 -0.32 -13.85 6.94
C LEU A 28 -1.74 -13.92 7.50
N VAL A 29 -2.74 -13.98 6.62
CA VAL A 29 -4.13 -14.30 6.98
C VAL A 29 -4.62 -15.38 6.03
N GLY A 30 -4.81 -16.60 6.51
CA GLY A 30 -5.19 -17.73 5.66
C GLY A 30 -4.10 -18.10 4.64
N GLY A 31 -2.83 -18.04 5.04
CA GLY A 31 -1.68 -18.45 4.22
C GLY A 31 -1.21 -17.46 3.15
N GLU A 32 -1.86 -16.31 3.00
CA GLU A 32 -1.51 -15.24 2.05
C GLU A 32 -1.18 -13.96 2.84
N ARG A 33 -0.15 -13.21 2.42
CA ARG A 33 0.16 -11.90 3.02
C ARG A 33 -1.00 -10.94 2.74
N ILE A 34 -1.34 -10.09 3.70
CA ILE A 34 -2.39 -9.07 3.54
C ILE A 34 -2.14 -8.21 2.30
N LEU A 35 -0.90 -7.77 2.08
CA LEU A 35 -0.49 -6.98 0.92
C LEU A 35 -0.73 -7.72 -0.40
N ASP A 36 -0.36 -9.00 -0.48
CA ASP A 36 -0.51 -9.79 -1.71
C ASP A 36 -1.97 -9.96 -2.12
N ARG A 37 -2.83 -10.20 -1.13
CA ARG A 37 -4.28 -10.28 -1.33
C ARG A 37 -4.84 -8.97 -1.87
N LEU A 38 -4.49 -7.84 -1.25
CA LEU A 38 -4.97 -6.52 -1.67
C LEU A 38 -4.55 -6.20 -3.09
N VAL A 39 -3.27 -6.44 -3.43
CA VAL A 39 -2.76 -6.18 -4.79
C VAL A 39 -3.51 -7.03 -5.81
N ARG A 40 -3.63 -8.35 -5.58
CA ARG A 40 -4.36 -9.23 -6.49
C ARG A 40 -5.79 -8.77 -6.71
N MET A 41 -6.52 -8.44 -5.64
CA MET A 41 -7.92 -8.01 -5.72
C MET A 41 -8.05 -6.66 -6.44
N MET A 42 -7.19 -5.69 -6.13
CA MET A 42 -7.22 -4.37 -6.75
C MET A 42 -6.84 -4.42 -8.23
N THR A 43 -5.82 -5.19 -8.61
CA THR A 43 -5.45 -5.37 -10.02
C THR A 43 -6.58 -6.01 -10.82
N GLN A 44 -7.26 -7.02 -10.26
CA GLN A 44 -8.42 -7.63 -10.91
C GLN A 44 -9.59 -6.64 -11.09
N ALA A 45 -9.82 -5.76 -10.11
CA ALA A 45 -10.93 -4.81 -10.11
C ALA A 45 -10.67 -3.55 -10.97
N LEU A 46 -9.43 -3.07 -11.01
CA LEU A 46 -9.06 -1.80 -11.65
C LEU A 46 -8.38 -2.01 -13.01
N GLY A 47 -7.90 -3.21 -13.29
CA GLY A 47 -7.21 -3.53 -14.55
C GLY A 47 -5.73 -3.15 -14.58
N GLU A 48 -5.21 -2.53 -13.52
CA GLU A 48 -3.80 -2.17 -13.36
C GLU A 48 -3.31 -2.37 -11.91
N PRO A 49 -1.99 -2.54 -11.68
CA PRO A 49 -1.44 -2.64 -10.33
C PRO A 49 -1.62 -1.33 -9.53
N PRO A 50 -1.94 -1.40 -8.23
CA PRO A 50 -2.06 -0.21 -7.39
C PRO A 50 -0.70 0.41 -7.07
N LEU A 51 -0.69 1.71 -6.75
CA LEU A 51 0.45 2.37 -6.11
C LEU A 51 0.58 1.87 -4.66
N LEU A 52 1.80 1.64 -4.18
CA LEU A 52 2.08 1.33 -2.78
C LEU A 52 2.62 2.58 -2.06
N VAL A 53 1.92 3.06 -1.03
CA VAL A 53 2.39 4.15 -0.17
C VAL A 53 2.91 3.57 1.13
N ALA A 54 4.22 3.65 1.37
CA ALA A 54 4.88 3.06 2.52
C ALA A 54 6.18 3.82 2.89
N ASN A 55 6.41 3.98 4.19
CA ASN A 55 7.54 4.76 4.72
C ASN A 55 8.72 3.91 5.22
N ALA A 56 8.56 2.59 5.28
CA ALA A 56 9.63 1.72 5.75
C ALA A 56 10.80 1.72 4.74
N PRO A 57 12.06 1.78 5.19
CA PRO A 57 13.22 1.83 4.28
C PRO A 57 13.30 0.67 3.29
N ASP A 58 12.78 -0.49 3.67
CA ASP A 58 12.76 -1.71 2.87
C ASP A 58 11.45 -1.90 2.08
N ALA A 59 10.53 -0.94 2.09
CA ALA A 59 9.19 -1.10 1.52
C ALA A 59 9.17 -1.51 0.04
N ALA A 60 10.13 -0.99 -0.75
CA ALA A 60 10.25 -1.34 -2.16
C ALA A 60 10.55 -2.84 -2.39
N THR A 61 11.05 -3.55 -1.39
CA THR A 61 11.33 -4.99 -1.46
C THR A 61 10.08 -5.84 -1.24
N TRP A 62 9.02 -5.29 -0.65
CA TRP A 62 7.83 -6.05 -0.28
C TRP A 62 7.04 -6.54 -1.50
N ARG A 63 7.01 -5.68 -2.54
CA ARG A 63 6.42 -5.90 -3.86
C ARG A 63 7.22 -5.17 -4.95
N PRO A 64 8.33 -5.77 -5.43
CA PRO A 64 9.20 -5.15 -6.43
C PRO A 64 8.51 -4.86 -7.78
N ASP A 65 7.36 -5.49 -8.02
CA ASP A 65 6.51 -5.29 -9.19
C ASP A 65 5.62 -4.04 -9.09
N LEU A 66 5.54 -3.38 -7.92
CA LEU A 66 4.75 -2.18 -7.71
C LEU A 66 5.63 -0.93 -7.62
N ARG A 67 5.09 0.19 -8.11
CA ARG A 67 5.63 1.51 -7.78
C ARG A 67 5.37 1.76 -6.29
N THR A 68 6.45 1.98 -5.54
CA THR A 68 6.39 2.28 -4.10
C THR A 68 6.86 3.71 -3.85
N VAL A 69 6.08 4.48 -3.10
CA VAL A 69 6.39 5.86 -2.71
C VAL A 69 6.23 6.04 -1.20
N GLY A 70 7.05 6.90 -0.60
CA GLY A 70 6.87 7.33 0.79
C GLY A 70 5.94 8.52 0.90
N ASP A 71 5.48 8.81 2.11
CA ASP A 71 4.66 9.99 2.40
C ASP A 71 5.40 11.27 1.99
N SER A 72 4.78 12.08 1.13
CA SER A 72 5.31 13.40 0.78
C SER A 72 5.29 14.38 1.95
N ARG A 73 4.44 14.11 2.96
CA ARG A 73 4.32 14.84 4.22
C ARG A 73 4.29 13.87 5.39
N PRO A 74 5.44 13.51 5.97
CA PRO A 74 5.50 12.55 7.08
C PRO A 74 4.88 13.12 8.37
N GLY A 75 4.42 12.24 9.25
CA GLY A 75 3.90 12.61 10.58
C GLY A 75 2.40 12.87 10.66
N PHE A 76 1.66 12.81 9.54
CA PHE A 76 0.21 13.06 9.49
C PHE A 76 -0.65 11.77 9.53
N GLY A 77 -0.05 10.63 9.88
CA GLY A 77 -0.75 9.35 9.93
C GLY A 77 -1.44 8.99 8.61
N ALA A 78 -2.67 8.46 8.68
CA ALA A 78 -3.42 8.05 7.49
C ALA A 78 -3.66 9.19 6.50
N LEU A 79 -3.83 10.43 6.97
CA LEU A 79 -4.04 11.58 6.09
C LEU A 79 -2.80 11.91 5.25
N GLY A 80 -1.59 11.70 5.79
CA GLY A 80 -0.35 11.84 5.02
C GLY A 80 -0.28 10.86 3.85
N GLY A 81 -0.66 9.61 4.10
CA GLY A 81 -0.74 8.58 3.06
C GLY A 81 -1.80 8.89 2.00
N ILE A 82 -3.00 9.35 2.41
CA ILE A 82 -4.06 9.76 1.47
C ILE A 82 -3.63 10.96 0.63
N TYR A 83 -3.01 11.97 1.24
CA TYR A 83 -2.49 13.13 0.51
C TYR A 83 -1.49 12.70 -0.57
N THR A 84 -0.51 11.87 -0.19
CA THR A 84 0.49 11.31 -1.12
C THR A 84 -0.17 10.53 -2.24
N ALA A 85 -1.16 9.69 -1.92
CA ALA A 85 -1.94 8.94 -2.89
C ALA A 85 -2.60 9.84 -3.93
N VAL A 86 -3.21 10.95 -3.53
CA VAL A 86 -3.88 11.91 -4.44
C VAL A 86 -2.89 12.66 -5.33
N VAL A 87 -1.70 12.97 -4.82
CA VAL A 87 -0.68 13.72 -5.57
C VAL A 87 0.07 12.84 -6.58
N GLU A 88 0.23 11.54 -6.29
CA GLU A 88 1.04 10.60 -7.08
C GLU A 88 0.24 9.73 -8.07
N ALA A 89 -1.09 9.70 -7.94
CA ALA A 89 -2.01 8.85 -8.70
C ALA A 89 -2.39 9.40 -10.07
#